data_AF-A0A134CHT5-F1
#
_entry.id   AF-A0A134CHT5-F1
#
_cell.length_a   1.000
_cell.length_b   1.000
_cell.length_c   1.000
_cell.angle_alpha   90.00
_cell.angle_beta   90.00
_cell.angle_gamma   90.00
#
_symmetry.space_group_name_H-M   'P 1'
#
loop_
_entity.id
_entity.type
_entity.pdbx_description
1 polymer ?
#
loop_
_entity_poly.entity_id
_entity_poly.type
_entity_poly.pdbx_seq_one_letter_code
_entity_poly.pdbx_strand_id
1 'polypeptide(L)'
;MIADLLKNLNAIGRENSVSRKTLTGLTGLSDRRLRETIESERRAGELICSHMDPGGGYYLPETSLELRAYVNEQRSRIQSQILALAPLERALNGGM
;
A
#
# COMPACT_ATOMS: atom_id res chain seq x y z
N MET A 1 12.77 -2.44 7.84
CA MET A 1 12.44 -3.85 8.16
C MET A 1 11.73 -4.53 6.99
N ILE A 2 10.53 -4.07 6.61
CA ILE A 2 9.79 -4.69 5.49
C ILE A 2 10.43 -4.31 4.16
N ALA A 3 10.85 -3.05 3.97
CA ALA A 3 11.62 -2.64 2.80
C ALA A 3 12.89 -3.49 2.63
N ASP A 4 13.65 -3.70 3.71
CA ASP A 4 14.84 -4.56 3.70
C ASP A 4 14.49 -6.02 3.36
N LEU A 5 13.39 -6.53 3.91
CA LEU A 5 12.91 -7.88 3.61
C LEU A 5 12.54 -8.01 2.13
N LEU A 6 11.82 -7.04 1.55
CA LEU A 6 11.49 -7.02 0.13
C LEU A 6 12.75 -6.97 -0.73
N LYS A 7 13.74 -6.17 -0.34
CA LYS A 7 15.05 -6.12 -1.00
C LYS A 7 15.78 -7.46 -0.95
N ASN A 8 15.79 -8.13 0.21
CA ASN A 8 16.41 -9.45 0.39
C ASN A 8 15.70 -10.55 -0.41
N LEU A 9 14.39 -10.42 -0.63
CA LEU A 9 13.59 -11.31 -1.47
C LEU A 9 13.70 -10.98 -2.97
N ASN A 10 14.48 -9.97 -3.35
CA ASN A 10 14.56 -9.43 -4.70
C ASN A 10 13.17 -9.04 -5.28
N ALA A 11 12.30 -8.50 -4.42
CA ALA A 11 10.96 -8.04 -4.78
C ALA A 11 11.00 -6.64 -5.39
N ILE A 12 11.75 -6.51 -6.50
CA ILE A 12 11.95 -5.27 -7.24
C ILE A 12 11.12 -5.35 -8.53
N GLY A 13 10.30 -4.34 -8.81
CA GLY A 13 9.33 -4.38 -9.91
C GLY A 13 7.99 -5.01 -9.49
N ARG A 14 6.90 -4.56 -10.13
CA ARG A 14 5.53 -4.95 -9.79
C ARG A 14 5.29 -6.45 -9.95
N GLU A 15 5.89 -7.06 -10.95
CA GLU A 15 5.79 -8.49 -11.27
C GLU A 15 6.44 -9.38 -10.19
N ASN A 16 7.39 -8.85 -9.42
CA ASN A 16 8.08 -9.56 -8.34
C ASN A 16 7.43 -9.33 -6.98
N SER A 17 6.17 -8.88 -6.94
CA SER A 17 5.49 -8.58 -5.69
C SER A 17 5.35 -9.79 -4.78
N VAL A 18 5.52 -9.56 -3.47
CA VAL A 18 5.43 -10.59 -2.45
C VAL A 18 4.10 -10.49 -1.73
N SER A 19 3.37 -11.61 -1.73
CA SER A 19 2.04 -11.67 -1.13
C SER A 19 2.05 -11.34 0.36
N ARG A 20 0.93 -10.80 0.86
CA ARG A 20 0.69 -10.57 2.29
C ARG A 20 0.91 -11.83 3.13
N LYS A 21 0.38 -12.97 2.67
CA LYS A 21 0.50 -14.26 3.35
C LYS A 21 1.96 -14.68 3.51
N THR A 22 2.77 -14.47 2.48
CA THR A 22 4.21 -14.74 2.52
C THR A 22 4.90 -13.83 3.54
N LEU A 23 4.64 -12.52 3.50
CA LEU A 23 5.25 -11.56 4.43
C LEU A 23 4.85 -11.81 5.89
N THR A 24 3.58 -12.13 6.16
CA THR A 24 3.15 -12.50 7.52
C THR A 24 3.83 -13.78 8.00
N GLY A 25 4.00 -14.77 7.11
CA GLY A 25 4.69 -16.02 7.44
C GLY A 25 6.18 -15.82 7.75
N LEU A 26 6.87 -14.97 6.99
CA LEU A 26 8.29 -14.68 7.19
C LEU A 26 8.56 -13.79 8.41
N THR A 27 7.65 -12.87 8.74
CA THR A 27 7.86 -11.89 9.82
C THR A 27 7.26 -12.31 11.15
N GLY A 28 6.33 -13.28 11.16
CA GLY A 28 5.52 -13.62 12.33
C GLY A 28 4.51 -12.53 12.74
N LEU A 29 4.42 -11.44 11.97
CA LEU A 29 3.48 -10.36 12.23
C LEU A 29 2.07 -10.76 11.79
N SER A 30 1.07 -10.32 12.56
CA SER A 30 -0.32 -10.35 12.09
C SER A 30 -0.48 -9.45 10.86
N ASP A 31 -1.48 -9.73 10.02
CA ASP A 31 -1.77 -8.91 8.83
C ASP A 31 -1.95 -7.42 9.16
N ARG A 32 -2.64 -7.12 10.28
CA ARG A 32 -2.79 -5.74 10.76
C ARG A 32 -1.44 -5.12 11.08
N ARG A 33 -0.58 -5.82 11.84
CA ARG A 33 0.71 -5.28 12.26
C ARG A 33 1.67 -5.13 11.07
N LEU A 34 1.65 -6.07 10.13
CA LEU A 34 2.39 -5.97 8.87
C LEU A 34 2.03 -4.67 8.14
N ARG A 35 0.74 -4.39 7.96
CA ARG A 35 0.27 -3.16 7.29
C ARG A 35 0.67 -1.89 8.04
N GLU A 36 0.53 -1.87 9.37
CA GLU A 36 0.98 -0.74 10.19
C GLU A 36 2.48 -0.46 10.03
N THR A 37 3.31 -1.52 10.02
CA THR A 37 4.76 -1.40 9.81
C THR A 37 5.06 -0.86 8.41
N ILE A 38 4.39 -1.37 7.37
CA ILE A 38 4.56 -0.87 5.99
C ILE A 38 4.20 0.62 5.89
N GLU A 39 3.07 1.05 6.46
CA GLU A 39 2.69 2.46 6.45
C GLU A 39 3.65 3.33 7.28
N SER A 40 4.24 2.78 8.34
CA SER A 40 5.29 3.48 9.10
C SER A 40 6.55 3.67 8.25
N GLU A 41 6.99 2.63 7.54
CA GLU A 41 8.17 2.69 6.67
C GLU A 41 7.95 3.62 5.47
N ARG A 42 6.76 3.58 4.85
CA ARG A 42 6.38 4.55 3.79
C ARG A 42 6.49 5.99 4.26
N ARG A 43 5.97 6.29 5.45
CA ARG A 43 6.07 7.63 6.06
C ARG A 43 7.51 8.02 6.41
N ALA A 44 8.38 7.05 6.63
CA ALA A 44 9.81 7.27 6.84
C ALA A 44 10.60 7.45 5.53
N GLY A 45 9.96 7.29 4.36
CA GLY A 45 10.56 7.51 3.05
C GLY A 45 10.79 6.24 2.22
N GLU A 46 10.46 5.05 2.75
CA GLU A 46 10.61 3.80 2.01
C GLU A 46 9.60 3.71 0.86
N LEU A 47 10.10 3.40 -0.34
CA LEU A 47 9.28 3.35 -1.56
C LEU A 47 8.57 2.00 -1.71
N ILE A 48 7.77 1.60 -0.74
CA ILE A 48 7.04 0.32 -0.79
C ILE A 48 5.74 0.50 -1.58
N CYS A 49 5.63 -0.09 -2.77
CA CYS A 49 4.41 -0.10 -3.56
C CYS A 49 3.56 -1.35 -3.27
N SER A 50 2.28 -1.32 -3.68
CA SER A 50 1.37 -2.45 -3.53
C SER A 50 0.33 -2.51 -4.64
N HIS A 51 -0.18 -3.69 -4.98
CA HIS A 51 -1.36 -3.84 -5.86
C HIS A 51 -2.23 -5.02 -5.43
N MET A 52 -3.50 -5.05 -5.87
CA MET A 52 -4.48 -6.06 -5.47
C MET A 52 -4.94 -7.00 -6.60
N ASP A 53 -4.37 -6.86 -7.80
CA ASP A 53 -4.62 -7.81 -8.91
C ASP A 53 -4.24 -9.25 -8.48
N PRO A 54 -4.76 -10.30 -9.14
CA PRO A 54 -4.40 -11.68 -8.82
C PRO A 54 -2.88 -11.88 -8.75
N GLY A 55 -2.40 -12.48 -7.66
CA GLY A 55 -0.96 -12.59 -7.37
C GLY A 55 -0.33 -11.34 -6.74
N GLY A 56 -1.14 -10.33 -6.41
CA GLY A 56 -0.65 -9.06 -5.87
C GLY A 56 -0.09 -9.12 -4.46
N GLY A 57 0.67 -8.08 -4.15
CA GLY A 57 1.45 -8.01 -2.93
C GLY A 57 2.16 -6.68 -2.79
N TYR A 58 3.29 -6.70 -2.09
CA TYR A 58 4.16 -5.54 -1.90
C TYR A 58 5.47 -5.73 -2.65
N TYR A 59 6.03 -4.63 -3.15
CA TYR A 59 7.26 -4.61 -3.94
C TYR A 59 7.95 -3.25 -3.81
N LEU A 60 9.22 -3.19 -4.19
CA LEU A 60 9.96 -1.95 -4.41
C LEU A 60 9.90 -1.61 -5.90
N PRO A 61 9.55 -0.38 -6.31
CA PRO A 61 9.44 -0.02 -7.71
C PRO A 61 10.82 -0.10 -8.39
N GLU A 62 10.86 -0.68 -9.58
CA GLU A 62 12.07 -0.69 -10.41
C GLU A 62 12.19 0.61 -11.21
N THR A 63 11.04 1.17 -11.62
CA THR A 63 11.02 2.32 -12.53
C THR A 63 10.20 3.49 -12.00
N SER A 64 10.52 4.68 -12.48
CA SER A 64 9.73 5.87 -12.20
C SER A 64 8.30 5.79 -12.77
N LEU A 65 8.06 4.93 -13.76
CA LEU A 65 6.73 4.68 -14.31
C LEU A 65 5.85 3.94 -13.29
N GLU A 66 6.37 2.90 -12.65
CA GLU A 66 5.66 2.17 -11.59
C GLU A 66 5.36 3.09 -10.41
N LEU A 67 6.34 3.91 -10.00
CA LEU A 67 6.14 4.87 -8.93
C LEU A 67 5.04 5.87 -9.27
N ARG A 68 5.02 6.43 -10.49
CA ARG A 68 3.95 7.32 -10.97
C ARG A 68 2.59 6.62 -10.99
N ALA A 69 2.53 5.38 -11.48
CA ALA A 69 1.30 4.59 -11.50
C ALA A 69 0.76 4.38 -10.08
N TYR A 70 1.62 4.01 -9.13
CA TYR A 70 1.25 3.83 -7.73
C TYR A 70 0.74 5.13 -7.10
N VAL A 71 1.43 6.26 -7.30
CA VAL A 71 0.98 7.57 -6.81
C VAL A 71 -0.39 7.95 -7.37
N ASN A 72 -0.62 7.71 -8.67
CA ASN A 72 -1.91 8.00 -9.30
C ASN A 72 -3.03 7.11 -8.74
N GLU A 73 -2.77 5.82 -8.51
CA GLU A 73 -3.73 4.91 -7.86
C GLU A 73 -4.09 5.39 -6.45
N GLN A 74 -3.09 5.76 -5.64
CA GLN A 74 -3.34 6.25 -4.28
C GLN A 74 -4.13 7.56 -4.29
N ARG A 75 -3.82 8.50 -5.18
CA ARG A 75 -4.57 9.76 -5.33
C ARG A 75 -6.03 9.53 -5.71
N SER A 76 -6.26 8.64 -6.68
CA SER A 76 -7.62 8.26 -7.08
C SER A 76 -8.39 7.64 -5.90
N ARG A 77 -7.74 6.74 -5.14
CA ARG A 77 -8.33 6.13 -3.94
C ARG A 77 -8.67 7.17 -2.87
N ILE A 78 -7.78 8.14 -2.61
CA ILE A 78 -8.03 9.25 -1.67
C ILE A 78 -9.24 10.08 -2.12
N GLN A 79 -9.29 10.45 -3.40
CA GLN A 79 -10.43 11.22 -3.94
C GLN A 79 -11.75 10.46 -3.79
N SER A 80 -11.76 9.16 -4.11
CA SER A 80 -12.93 8.31 -3.92
C SER A 80 -13.39 8.25 -2.45
N GLN A 81 -12.45 8.16 -1.50
CA GLN A 81 -12.77 8.19 -0.08
C GLN A 81 -13.35 9.54 0.37
N ILE A 82 -12.78 10.66 -0.10
CA ILE A 82 -13.31 12.01 0.20
C ILE A 82 -14.76 12.13 -0.30
N LEU A 83 -15.04 11.70 -1.54
CA LEU A 83 -16.40 11.73 -2.09
C LEU A 83 -17.38 10.85 -1.30
N ALA A 84 -16.92 9.70 -0.81
CA ALA A 84 -17.73 8.81 0.02
C ALA A 84 -18.04 9.40 1.42
N LEU A 85 -17.15 10.25 1.96
CA LEU A 85 -17.37 10.96 3.23
C LEU A 85 -18.33 12.15 3.10
N ALA A 86 -18.37 12.81 1.94
CA ALA A 86 -19.19 13.99 1.71
C ALA A 86 -20.67 13.88 2.16
N PRO A 87 -21.43 12.79 1.88
CA PRO A 87 -22.80 12.66 2.40
C PRO A 87 -22.88 12.53 3.93
N LEU A 88 -21.91 11.86 4.56
CA LEU A 88 -21.85 11.74 6.02
C LEU A 88 -21.60 13.10 6.67
N GLU A 89 -20.69 13.88 6.10
CA GLU A 89 -20.39 15.24 6.56
C GLU A 89 -21.58 16.19 6.39
N ARG A 90 -22.33 16.08 5.29
CA ARG A 90 -23.58 16.86 5.12
C ARG A 90 -24.61 16.52 6.19
N ALA A 91 -24.80 15.24 6.50
CA ALA A 91 -25.70 14.79 7.55
C ALA A 91 -25.28 15.30 8.94
N LEU A 92 -23.98 15.29 9.25
CA LEU A 92 -23.44 15.84 10.51
C LEU A 92 -23.70 17.35 10.65
N ASN A 93 -23.70 18.09 9.54
CA ASN A 93 -23.91 19.53 9.52
C ASN A 93 -25.39 19.94 9.43
N GLY A 94 -26.33 19.00 9.65
CA GLY A 94 -27.77 19.28 9.65
C GLY A 94 -28.40 19.44 8.26
N GLY A 95 -27.65 19.13 7.20
CA GLY A 95 -28.17 19.09 5.83
C GLY A 95 -28.68 17.70 5.47
N MET A 96 -29.95 17.43 5.79
CA MET A 96 -30.77 16.44 5.06
C MET A 96 -31.74 17.16 4.15
#